data_AF-A0A813LCG4-F1
#
_entry.id   AF-A0A813LCG4-F1
#
_cell.length_a   1.000
_cell.length_b   1.000
_cell.length_c   1.000
_cell.angle_alpha   90.00
_cell.angle_beta   90.00
_cell.angle_gamma   90.00
#
_symmetry.space_group_name_H-M   'P 1'
#
loop_
_entity.id
_entity.type
_entity.pdbx_description
1 polymer ?
#
loop_
_entity_poly.entity_id
_entity_poly.type
_entity_poly.pdbx_seq_one_letter_code
_entity_poly.pdbx_strand_id
1 'polypeptide(L)'
;AILLGATGIEDCWWSSSVHVSWGILLGGALFDFVYNVSIAFGLSISSPVFVALGSILSVPANLTVDALLHHEIPSYLEVVGAAIVIASFCLLATEPAASAVPETLLTIAEENPVRTA
;
A
#
# COMPACT_ATOMS: atom_id res chain seq x y z
N ALA A 1 -4.35 13.31 -22.51
CA ALA A 1 -5.09 12.31 -23.31
C ALA A 1 -6.05 12.99 -24.29
N ILE A 2 -7.13 13.64 -23.84
CA ILE A 2 -8.19 14.17 -24.74
C ILE A 2 -7.68 15.11 -25.85
N LEU A 3 -6.74 16.01 -25.55
CA LEU A 3 -6.12 16.90 -26.54
C LEU A 3 -5.18 16.20 -27.54
N LEU A 4 -4.59 15.04 -27.17
CA LEU A 4 -3.67 14.26 -27.99
C LEU A 4 -4.41 13.29 -28.92
N GLY A 5 -5.54 12.74 -28.45
CA GLY A 5 -6.48 11.97 -29.28
C GLY A 5 -7.18 12.83 -30.33
N ALA A 6 -7.53 14.08 -30.00
CA ALA A 6 -8.15 15.00 -30.96
C ALA A 6 -7.22 15.42 -32.12
N THR A 7 -5.91 15.35 -31.94
CA THR A 7 -4.91 15.68 -32.98
C THR A 7 -4.47 14.47 -33.81
N GLY A 8 -5.00 13.27 -33.53
CA GLY A 8 -4.63 12.03 -34.22
C GLY A 8 -3.19 11.56 -33.95
N ILE A 9 -2.47 12.23 -33.04
CA ILE A 9 -1.07 11.92 -32.73
C ILE A 9 -0.97 10.61 -31.93
N GLU A 10 -1.98 10.29 -31.10
CA GLU A 10 -2.06 9.00 -30.40
C GLU A 10 -2.11 7.81 -31.37
N ASP A 11 -2.89 7.90 -32.47
CA ASP A 11 -3.07 6.79 -33.42
C ASP A 11 -1.78 6.45 -34.16
N CYS A 12 -0.93 7.45 -34.42
CA CYS A 12 0.37 7.29 -35.05
C CYS A 12 1.33 6.46 -34.19
N TRP A 13 1.23 6.61 -32.86
CA TRP A 13 2.12 6.00 -31.89
C TRP A 13 1.69 4.57 -31.53
N TRP A 14 0.38 4.34 -31.38
CA TRP A 14 -0.19 3.01 -31.14
C TRP A 14 -0.14 2.11 -32.38
N SER A 15 -0.30 2.67 -33.58
CA SER A 15 -0.31 1.88 -34.82
C SER A 15 1.08 1.39 -35.25
N SER A 16 2.16 2.01 -34.79
CA SER A 16 3.49 1.80 -35.39
C SER A 16 4.50 1.05 -34.50
N SER A 17 4.21 0.80 -33.21
CA SER A 17 5.30 0.45 -32.27
C SER A 17 5.14 -0.80 -31.41
N VAL A 18 3.96 -1.40 -31.18
CA VAL A 18 3.86 -2.49 -30.18
C VAL A 18 2.75 -3.49 -30.53
N HIS A 19 3.08 -4.78 -30.63
CA HIS A 19 2.10 -5.85 -30.44
C HIS A 19 1.60 -5.78 -28.98
N VAL A 20 0.55 -5.01 -28.75
CA VAL A 20 0.00 -4.83 -27.40
C VAL A 20 -0.65 -6.13 -26.96
N SER A 21 -0.07 -6.78 -25.94
CA SER A 21 -0.69 -7.94 -25.31
C SER A 21 -1.83 -7.48 -24.42
N TRP A 22 -3.03 -7.39 -25.01
CA TRP A 22 -4.26 -7.04 -24.29
C TRP A 22 -4.52 -7.93 -23.07
N GLY A 23 -4.09 -9.20 -23.13
CA GLY A 23 -4.20 -10.12 -21.99
C GLY A 23 -3.37 -9.67 -20.79
N ILE A 24 -2.15 -9.19 -20.99
CA ILE A 24 -1.30 -8.68 -19.90
C ILE A 24 -1.86 -7.38 -19.34
N LEU A 25 -2.39 -6.50 -20.21
CA LEU A 25 -3.02 -5.26 -19.78
C LEU A 25 -4.27 -5.51 -18.93
N LEU A 26 -5.16 -6.39 -19.39
CA LEU A 26 -6.37 -6.77 -18.66
C LEU A 26 -6.03 -7.50 -17.36
N GLY A 27 -5.02 -8.36 -17.38
CA GLY A 27 -4.51 -9.01 -16.17
C GLY A 27 -4.01 -7.99 -15.14
N GLY A 28 -3.15 -7.06 -15.55
CA GLY A 28 -2.66 -5.99 -14.69
C GLY A 28 -3.78 -5.12 -14.12
N ALA A 29 -4.75 -4.73 -14.97
CA ALA A 29 -5.90 -3.95 -14.54
C ALA A 29 -6.78 -4.71 -13.51
N LEU A 30 -6.93 -6.02 -13.67
CA LEU A 30 -7.67 -6.84 -12.72
C LEU A 30 -6.94 -6.96 -11.37
N PHE A 31 -5.62 -7.17 -11.38
CA PHE A 31 -4.83 -7.19 -10.15
C PHE A 31 -4.87 -5.85 -9.42
N ASP A 32 -4.77 -4.74 -10.16
CA ASP A 32 -4.89 -3.40 -9.60
C ASP A 32 -6.28 -3.16 -8.99
N PHE A 33 -7.34 -3.58 -9.68
CA PHE A 33 -8.70 -3.52 -9.13
C PHE A 33 -8.82 -4.31 -7.82
N VAL A 34 -8.33 -5.55 -7.76
CA VAL A 34 -8.34 -6.37 -6.55
C VAL A 34 -7.54 -5.72 -5.41
N TYR A 35 -6.37 -5.17 -5.72
CA TYR A 35 -5.55 -4.45 -4.73
C TYR A 35 -6.32 -3.26 -4.15
N ASN A 36 -6.90 -2.41 -4.99
CA ASN A 36 -7.65 -1.24 -4.55
C ASN A 36 -8.89 -1.62 -3.72
N VAL A 37 -9.62 -2.68 -4.09
CA VAL A 37 -10.73 -3.19 -3.29
C VAL A 37 -10.24 -3.72 -1.93
N SER A 38 -9.11 -4.43 -1.90
CA SER A 38 -8.52 -4.92 -0.66
C SER A 38 -8.09 -3.78 0.28
N ILE A 39 -7.56 -2.69 -0.27
CA ILE A 39 -7.22 -1.48 0.51
C ILE A 39 -8.49 -0.83 1.07
N ALA A 40 -9.52 -0.65 0.25
CA ALA A 40 -10.80 -0.08 0.70
C ALA A 40 -11.46 -0.93 1.80
N PHE A 41 -11.39 -2.26 1.67
CA PHE A 41 -11.86 -3.19 2.68
C PHE A 41 -11.03 -3.12 3.97
N GLY A 42 -9.70 -3.07 3.86
CA GLY A 42 -8.80 -2.91 5.00
C GLY A 42 -9.06 -1.62 5.79
N LEU A 43 -9.31 -0.51 5.09
CA LEU A 43 -9.66 0.77 5.71
C LEU A 43 -11.04 0.75 6.39
N SER A 44 -11.96 -0.09 5.92
CA SER A 44 -13.28 -0.23 6.54
C SER A 44 -13.23 -0.99 7.87
N ILE A 45 -12.19 -1.80 8.10
CA ILE A 45 -12.10 -2.70 9.27
C ILE A 45 -10.99 -2.26 10.24
N SER A 46 -9.94 -1.62 9.74
CA SER A 46 -8.72 -1.30 10.49
C SER A 46 -8.29 0.16 10.34
N SER A 47 -7.22 0.54 11.04
CA SER A 47 -6.61 1.88 10.94
C SER A 47 -5.87 2.06 9.61
N PRO A 48 -5.88 3.28 9.01
CA PRO A 48 -5.08 3.61 7.83
C PRO A 48 -3.60 3.26 7.96
N VAL A 49 -3.05 3.36 9.18
CA VAL A 49 -1.65 3.02 9.47
C VAL A 49 -1.39 1.52 9.28
N PHE A 50 -2.32 0.67 9.73
CA PHE A 50 -2.22 -0.78 9.56
C PHE A 50 -2.26 -1.17 8.08
N VAL A 51 -3.16 -0.55 7.30
CA VAL A 51 -3.26 -0.79 5.86
C VAL A 51 -2.00 -0.32 5.12
N ALA A 52 -1.46 0.84 5.47
CA ALA A 52 -0.21 1.35 4.89
C ALA A 52 1.01 0.47 5.22
N LEU A 53 1.05 -0.17 6.39
CA LEU A 53 2.14 -1.10 6.72
C LEU A 53 1.95 -2.46 6.05
N GLY A 54 0.72 -2.92 5.88
CA GLY A 54 0.40 -4.09 5.08
C GLY A 54 0.89 -3.96 3.62
N SER A 55 0.82 -2.76 3.03
CA SER A 55 1.37 -2.54 1.68
C SER A 55 2.90 -2.56 1.66
N ILE A 56 3.58 -2.15 2.74
CA ILE A 56 5.04 -2.22 2.86
C ILE A 56 5.54 -3.68 2.91
N LEU A 57 4.73 -4.63 3.43
CA LEU A 57 5.03 -6.07 3.35
C LEU A 57 5.06 -6.61 1.90
N SER A 58 4.62 -5.84 0.91
CA SER A 58 4.82 -6.19 -0.51
C SER A 58 6.31 -6.30 -0.86
N VAL A 59 7.20 -5.56 -0.19
CA VAL A 59 8.65 -5.61 -0.42
C VAL A 59 9.24 -7.01 -0.14
N PRO A 60 9.09 -7.60 1.07
CA PRO A 60 9.55 -8.96 1.32
C PRO A 60 8.77 -10.01 0.50
N ALA A 61 7.50 -9.75 0.18
CA ALA A 61 6.73 -10.64 -0.70
C ALA A 61 7.34 -10.69 -2.11
N ASN A 62 7.71 -9.54 -2.68
CA ASN A 62 8.36 -9.46 -3.99
C ASN A 62 9.72 -10.16 -3.98
N LEU A 63 10.52 -9.97 -2.93
CA LEU A 63 11.79 -10.69 -2.76
C LEU A 63 11.58 -12.21 -2.72
N THR A 64 10.50 -12.68 -2.10
CA THR A 64 10.15 -14.11 -2.08
C THR A 64 9.75 -14.60 -3.47
N VAL A 65 8.95 -13.82 -4.20
CA VAL A 65 8.55 -14.11 -5.59
C VAL A 65 9.78 -14.19 -6.49
N ASP A 66 10.73 -13.26 -6.36
CA ASP A 66 11.97 -13.24 -7.14
C ASP A 66 12.87 -14.44 -6.83
N ALA A 67 13.03 -14.79 -5.55
CA ALA A 67 13.77 -15.99 -5.14
C ALA A 67 13.14 -17.29 -5.69
N LEU A 68 11.80 -17.35 -5.79
CA LEU A 68 11.07 -18.53 -6.26
C LEU A 68 11.02 -18.65 -7.78
N LEU A 69 10.72 -17.57 -8.50
CA LEU A 69 10.49 -17.58 -9.95
C LEU A 69 11.75 -17.30 -10.76
N HIS A 70 12.62 -16.41 -10.28
CA HIS A 70 13.83 -16.02 -10.98
C HIS A 70 15.07 -16.77 -10.48
N HIS A 71 14.94 -17.58 -9.41
CA HIS A 71 16.04 -18.31 -8.76
C HIS A 71 17.23 -17.42 -8.39
N GLU A 72 16.96 -16.13 -8.17
CA GLU A 72 17.98 -15.16 -7.78
C GLU A 72 18.30 -15.34 -6.30
N ILE A 73 19.59 -15.34 -5.96
CA ILE A 73 20.03 -15.46 -4.57
C ILE A 73 19.90 -14.08 -3.95
N PRO A 74 18.98 -13.87 -2.98
CA PRO A 74 18.78 -12.56 -2.40
C PRO A 74 20.05 -12.10 -1.69
N SER A 75 20.40 -10.83 -1.91
CA SER A 75 21.56 -10.21 -1.28
C SER A 75 21.36 -10.14 0.23
N TYR A 76 22.46 -10.21 0.98
CA TYR A 76 22.44 -10.13 2.44
C TYR A 76 21.69 -8.89 2.95
N LEU A 77 21.86 -7.75 2.27
CA LEU A 77 21.21 -6.49 2.64
C LEU A 77 19.69 -6.55 2.46
N GLU A 78 19.22 -7.25 1.43
CA GLU A 78 17.80 -7.37 1.11
C GLU A 78 17.09 -8.29 2.10
N VAL A 79 17.75 -9.38 2.52
CA VAL A 79 17.25 -10.26 3.58
C VAL A 79 17.15 -9.52 4.91
N VAL A 80 18.16 -8.71 5.26
CA VAL A 80 18.12 -7.88 6.48
C VAL A 80 16.99 -6.86 6.41
N GLY A 81 16.81 -6.18 5.27
CA GLY A 81 15.72 -5.24 5.06
C GLY A 81 14.34 -5.90 5.20
N ALA A 82 14.15 -7.05 4.55
CA ALA A 82 12.95 -7.86 4.64
C ALA A 82 12.64 -8.27 6.10
N ALA A 83 13.65 -8.72 6.85
CA ALA A 83 13.50 -9.10 8.24
C ALA A 83 13.08 -7.91 9.13
N ILE A 84 13.65 -6.72 8.93
CA ILE A 84 13.28 -5.51 9.68
C ILE A 84 11.83 -5.10 9.38
N VAL A 85 11.40 -5.15 8.12
CA VAL A 85 10.02 -4.85 7.73
C VAL A 85 9.04 -5.82 8.39
N ILE A 86 9.33 -7.12 8.36
CA ILE A 86 8.49 -8.14 9.00
C ILE A 86 8.44 -7.92 10.51
N ALA A 87 9.58 -7.68 11.17
CA ALA A 87 9.63 -7.41 12.60
C ALA A 87 8.82 -6.17 12.99
N SER A 88 8.91 -5.09 12.19
CA SER A 88 8.14 -3.85 12.42
C SER A 88 6.63 -4.09 12.34
N PHE A 89 6.19 -4.89 11.37
CA PHE A 89 4.78 -5.26 11.25
C PHE A 89 4.31 -6.13 12.42
N CYS A 90 5.12 -7.12 12.83
CA CYS A 90 4.81 -7.97 13.98
C CYS A 90 4.65 -7.15 15.28
N LEU A 91 5.54 -6.18 15.51
CA LEU A 91 5.45 -5.29 16.66
C LEU A 91 4.14 -4.51 16.67
N LEU A 92 3.76 -3.90 15.54
CA LEU A 92 2.50 -3.19 15.44
C LEU A 92 1.29 -4.10 15.63
N ALA A 93 1.32 -5.31 15.06
CA ALA A 93 0.23 -6.28 15.21
C ALA A 93 0.02 -6.72 16.67
N THR A 94 1.06 -6.59 17.51
CA THR A 94 0.99 -6.86 18.95
C THR A 94 0.61 -5.65 19.79
N GLU A 95 0.58 -4.42 19.25
CA GLU A 95 0.12 -3.26 20.02
C GLU A 95 -1.41 -3.36 20.24
N PRO A 96 -1.89 -3.51 21.50
CA PRO A 96 -3.31 -3.46 21.76
C PRO A 96 -3.80 -2.04 21.48
N ALA A 97 -4.98 -1.91 20.86
CA ALA A 97 -5.65 -0.67 20.46
C ALA A 97 -5.95 0.36 21.59
N ALA A 98 -5.36 0.18 22.78
CA ALA A 98 -5.60 0.93 24.00
C ALA A 98 -4.83 2.25 24.12
N SER A 99 -3.99 2.63 23.14
CA SER A 99 -3.35 3.97 23.13
C SER A 99 -4.22 5.07 22.50
N ALA A 100 -5.47 4.75 22.12
CA ALA A 100 -6.49 5.78 21.95
C ALA A 100 -6.58 6.54 23.28
N VAL A 101 -6.00 7.73 23.33
CA VAL A 101 -6.12 8.66 24.46
C VAL A 101 -7.60 8.64 24.87
N PRO A 102 -7.92 8.26 26.12
CA PRO A 102 -9.30 8.14 26.54
C PRO A 102 -10.05 9.42 26.19
N GLU A 103 -11.23 9.33 25.55
CA GLU A 103 -12.09 10.51 25.33
C GLU A 103 -12.34 11.29 26.64
N THR A 104 -12.17 10.64 27.79
CA THR A 104 -12.16 11.30 29.10
C THR A 104 -11.07 12.36 29.27
N LEU A 105 -9.89 12.28 28.64
CA LEU A 105 -8.89 13.36 28.72
C LEU A 105 -9.20 14.55 27.81
N LEU A 106 -9.87 14.32 26.68
CA LEU A 106 -10.39 15.40 25.82
C LEU A 106 -11.60 16.09 26.46
N THR A 107 -12.50 15.32 27.11
CA THR A 107 -13.64 15.90 27.85
C THR A 107 -13.20 16.70 29.08
N ILE A 108 -12.16 16.26 29.81
CA ILE A 108 -11.63 16.99 30.97
C ILE A 108 -10.89 18.27 30.54
N ALA A 109 -10.26 18.27 29.36
CA ALA A 109 -9.62 19.46 28.80
C ALA A 109 -10.65 20.51 28.33
N GLU A 110 -11.79 20.07 27.79
CA GLU A 110 -12.88 20.95 27.38
C GLU A 110 -13.69 21.52 28.56
N GLU A 111 -13.78 20.78 29.68
CA GLU A 111 -14.54 21.21 30.87
C GLU A 111 -13.81 22.24 31.77
N ASN A 112 -12.56 22.61 31.48
CA ASN A 112 -11.84 23.61 32.27
C ASN A 112 -11.49 24.93 31.53
N PRO A 113 -12.49 25.75 31.15
CA PRO A 113 -12.26 27.13 30.72
C PRO A 113 -12.28 28.16 31.86
N VAL A 114 -12.32 27.79 33.15
CA VAL A 114 -12.48 28.75 34.27
C VAL A 114 -11.68 28.37 35.52
N ARG A 115 -10.34 28.47 35.49
CA ARG A 115 -9.57 28.67 36.74
C ARG A 115 -8.20 29.36 36.61
N THR A 116 -8.11 30.37 35.76
CA THR A 116 -7.11 31.44 35.92
C THR A 116 -7.84 32.77 35.90
N ALA A 117 -8.49 33.06 37.03
CA ALA A 117 -8.67 34.42 37.52
C ALA A 117 -7.36 34.88 38.18
#